data_AF-A0A0D5ZDS0-F1
#
_entry.id   AF-A0A0D5ZDS0-F1
#
_cell.length_a   1.000
_cell.length_b   1.000
_cell.length_c   1.000
_cell.angle_alpha   90.00
_cell.angle_beta   90.00
_cell.angle_gamma   90.00
#
_symmetry.space_group_name_H-M   'P 1'
#
loop_
_entity.id
_entity.type
_entity.pdbx_description
1 polymer ?
#
loop_
_entity_poly.entity_id
_entity_poly.type
_entity_poly.pdbx_seq_one_letter_code
_entity_poly.pdbx_strand_id
1 'polypeptide(L)'
;MKDKNFTGIPKELQPWEGFTRDTQAVRISVDKRRYGKNVTIIEGIDPKSENIDEIAKLLKKKVASGGTVKDGRTIELQGDHRDTVKKQLESMGFRAELI
;
A
#
# COMPACT_ATOMS: atom_id res chain seq x y z
N MET A 1 -28.61 20.00 11.93
CA MET A 1 -27.53 19.10 11.50
C MET A 1 -27.37 19.30 10.00
N LYS A 2 -26.23 19.79 9.53
CA LYS A 2 -26.02 20.10 8.10
C LYS A 2 -25.21 18.97 7.49
N ASP A 3 -25.88 18.16 6.69
CA ASP A 3 -25.27 17.11 5.89
C ASP A 3 -24.36 17.75 4.84
N LYS A 4 -23.05 17.67 5.08
CA LYS A 4 -22.02 18.08 4.11
C LYS A 4 -21.48 16.84 3.40
N ASN A 5 -22.30 16.22 2.58
CA ASN A 5 -21.87 15.28 1.55
C ASN A 5 -22.66 15.56 0.27
N PHE A 6 -22.50 16.77 -0.27
CA PHE A 6 -22.99 17.15 -1.58
C PHE A 6 -21.86 16.96 -2.59
N THR A 7 -21.72 15.74 -3.10
CA THR A 7 -20.88 15.47 -4.29
C THR A 7 -21.71 15.34 -5.56
N GLY A 8 -23.03 15.55 -5.52
CA GLY A 8 -23.89 15.59 -6.71
C GLY A 8 -23.99 14.26 -7.49
N ILE A 9 -23.38 13.20 -6.98
CA ILE A 9 -23.37 11.88 -7.62
C ILE A 9 -24.44 11.02 -6.92
N PRO A 10 -25.41 10.44 -7.66
CA PRO A 10 -26.33 9.45 -7.14
C PRO A 10 -25.61 8.33 -6.38
N LYS A 11 -26.18 7.84 -5.27
CA LYS A 11 -25.56 6.81 -4.41
C LYS A 11 -25.15 5.53 -5.17
N GLU A 12 -25.79 5.28 -6.30
CA GLU A 12 -25.57 4.17 -7.23
C GLU A 12 -24.34 4.35 -8.15
N LEU A 13 -23.86 5.58 -8.29
CA LEU A 13 -22.70 5.96 -9.12
C LEU A 13 -21.46 6.27 -8.27
N GLN A 14 -21.49 5.98 -6.96
CA GLN A 14 -20.27 5.95 -6.18
C GLN A 14 -19.34 4.91 -6.83
N PRO A 15 -18.08 5.26 -7.15
CA PRO A 15 -17.13 4.27 -7.61
C PRO A 15 -17.12 3.14 -6.59
N TRP A 16 -17.54 1.97 -7.01
CA TRP A 16 -17.32 0.72 -6.29
C TRP A 16 -15.85 0.73 -5.87
N GLU A 17 -15.56 0.55 -4.58
CA GLU A 17 -14.22 0.73 -4.00
C GLU A 17 -13.13 -0.10 -4.70
N GLY A 18 -13.51 -1.09 -5.52
CA GLY A 18 -12.62 -1.84 -6.40
C GLY A 18 -12.18 -1.14 -7.69
N PHE A 19 -12.90 -0.13 -8.19
CA PHE A 19 -12.62 0.49 -9.51
C PHE A 19 -11.47 1.51 -9.49
N THR A 20 -11.18 2.10 -8.34
CA THR A 20 -10.10 3.08 -8.20
C THR A 20 -8.71 2.43 -8.19
N ARG A 21 -8.62 1.12 -7.94
CA ARG A 21 -7.34 0.39 -7.79
C ARG A 21 -6.66 0.03 -9.12
N ASP A 22 -7.36 0.20 -10.24
CA ASP A 22 -6.98 -0.45 -11.51
C ASP A 22 -5.91 0.32 -12.33
N THR A 23 -5.56 1.54 -11.95
CA THR A 23 -4.63 2.38 -12.76
C THR A 23 -3.23 2.56 -12.18
N GLN A 24 -3.02 2.32 -10.87
CA GLN A 24 -1.72 2.57 -10.24
C GLN A 24 -1.05 1.27 -9.78
N ALA A 25 0.05 0.91 -10.44
CA ALA A 25 0.87 -0.23 -10.03
C ALA A 25 1.66 0.10 -8.76
N VAL A 26 1.55 -0.77 -7.75
CA VAL A 26 2.36 -0.76 -6.54
C VAL A 26 3.70 -1.43 -6.83
N ARG A 27 4.79 -0.72 -6.58
CA ARG A 27 6.16 -1.19 -6.87
C ARG A 27 6.79 -1.71 -5.60
N ILE A 28 7.44 -2.86 -5.70
CA ILE A 28 8.14 -3.50 -4.59
C ILE A 28 9.59 -3.71 -5.01
N SER A 29 10.52 -3.10 -4.30
CA SER A 29 11.97 -3.24 -4.53
C SER A 29 12.69 -3.64 -3.25
N VAL A 30 13.98 -3.99 -3.37
CA VAL A 30 14.85 -4.23 -2.21
C VAL A 30 16.07 -3.33 -2.31
N ASP A 31 16.35 -2.65 -1.20
CA ASP A 31 17.55 -1.85 -1.02
C ASP A 31 18.43 -2.44 0.10
N LYS A 32 19.72 -2.09 0.09
CA LYS A 32 20.68 -2.46 1.13
C LYS A 32 20.93 -1.28 2.06
N ARG A 33 20.60 -1.46 3.34
CA ARG A 33 20.91 -0.52 4.42
C ARG A 33 22.26 -0.83 5.07
N ARG A 34 22.58 -0.08 6.13
CA ARG A 34 23.79 -0.26 6.95
C ARG A 34 23.98 -1.73 7.33
N TYR A 35 25.24 -2.15 7.32
CA TYR A 35 25.65 -3.53 7.62
C TYR A 35 25.11 -4.57 6.62
N GLY A 36 24.80 -4.16 5.39
CA GLY A 36 24.34 -5.07 4.33
C GLY A 36 22.94 -5.64 4.57
N LYS A 37 22.16 -5.06 5.49
CA LYS A 37 20.80 -5.51 5.79
C LYS A 37 19.85 -5.10 4.67
N ASN A 38 19.10 -6.06 4.15
CA ASN A 38 18.07 -5.79 3.15
C ASN A 38 16.89 -5.05 3.78
N VAL A 39 16.26 -4.19 3.00
CA VAL A 39 14.97 -3.55 3.29
C VAL A 39 14.09 -3.66 2.05
N THR A 40 12.88 -4.16 2.23
CA THR A 40 11.84 -4.17 1.20
C THR A 40 11.17 -2.80 1.19
N ILE A 41 11.11 -2.17 0.03
CA ILE A 41 10.52 -0.85 -0.19
C ILE A 41 9.25 -1.04 -1.02
N ILE A 42 8.14 -0.48 -0.56
CA ILE A 42 6.85 -0.51 -1.24
C ILE A 42 6.39 0.92 -1.53
N GLU A 43 6.12 1.21 -2.81
CA GLU A 43 5.73 2.53 -3.30
C GLU A 43 4.56 2.45 -4.28
N GLY A 44 3.91 3.57 -4.54
CA GLY A 44 2.80 3.63 -5.49
C GLY A 44 1.44 3.32 -4.88
N ILE A 45 1.28 3.46 -3.56
CA ILE A 45 -0.03 3.52 -2.91
C ILE A 45 -0.43 5.00 -2.81
N ASP A 46 -1.60 5.38 -3.34
CA ASP A 46 -2.10 6.75 -3.20
C ASP A 46 -2.69 6.95 -1.79
N PRO A 47 -2.07 7.80 -0.94
CA PRO A 47 -2.55 8.04 0.42
C PRO A 47 -3.90 8.78 0.48
N LYS A 48 -4.40 9.33 -0.64
CA LYS A 48 -5.74 9.94 -0.70
C LYS A 48 -6.85 8.90 -0.84
N SER A 49 -6.57 7.79 -1.51
CA SER A 49 -7.54 6.71 -1.73
C SER A 49 -7.42 5.59 -0.70
N GLU A 50 -6.21 5.36 -0.18
CA GLU A 50 -5.91 4.21 0.67
C GLU A 50 -5.20 4.66 1.96
N ASN A 51 -5.50 3.97 3.07
CA ASN A 51 -4.83 4.22 4.34
C ASN A 51 -3.49 3.46 4.40
N ILE A 52 -2.42 4.14 4.02
CA ILE A 52 -1.07 3.57 3.95
C ILE A 52 -0.56 3.05 5.31
N ASP A 53 -0.94 3.68 6.43
CA ASP A 53 -0.54 3.25 7.76
C ASP A 53 -1.17 1.92 8.17
N GLU A 54 -2.44 1.71 7.81
CA GLU A 54 -3.13 0.43 8.03
C GLU A 54 -2.56 -0.68 7.13
N ILE A 55 -2.27 -0.37 5.87
CA ILE A 55 -1.59 -1.32 4.97
C ILE A 55 -0.22 -1.70 5.54
N ALA A 56 0.57 -0.72 6.01
CA ALA A 56 1.87 -0.98 6.61
C ALA A 56 1.76 -1.84 7.87
N LYS A 57 0.76 -1.64 8.73
CA LYS A 57 0.51 -2.50 9.91
C LYS A 57 0.21 -3.94 9.49
N LEU A 58 -0.66 -4.13 8.49
CA LEU A 58 -1.00 -5.46 7.96
C LEU A 58 0.23 -6.17 7.40
N LEU A 59 1.02 -5.47 6.57
CA LEU A 59 2.24 -6.02 5.99
C LEU A 59 3.26 -6.39 7.08
N LYS A 60 3.53 -5.51 8.05
CA LYS A 60 4.43 -5.80 9.19
C LYS A 60 4.00 -7.05 9.96
N LYS A 61 2.69 -7.20 10.22
CA LYS A 61 2.13 -8.39 10.88
C LYS A 61 2.32 -9.63 10.02
N LYS A 62 2.15 -9.53 8.70
CA LYS A 62 2.27 -10.64 7.75
C LYS A 62 3.69 -11.18 7.66
N VAL A 63 4.70 -10.31 7.68
CA VAL A 63 6.11 -10.70 7.54
C VAL A 63 6.86 -10.80 8.86
N ALA A 64 6.19 -10.49 9.99
CA ALA A 64 6.76 -10.48 11.33
C ALA A 64 8.04 -9.63 11.45
N SER A 65 8.09 -8.50 10.75
CA SER A 65 9.25 -7.61 10.70
C SER A 65 8.94 -6.21 11.20
N GLY A 66 9.98 -5.50 11.63
CA GLY A 66 9.91 -4.04 11.81
C GLY A 66 9.73 -3.33 10.47
N GLY A 67 9.25 -2.09 10.53
CA GLY A 67 9.06 -1.25 9.35
C GLY A 67 8.43 0.10 9.69
N THR A 68 8.50 1.04 8.74
CA THR A 68 7.98 2.40 8.90
C THR A 68 7.28 2.86 7.64
N VAL A 69 6.38 3.83 7.79
CA VAL A 69 5.88 4.65 6.68
C VAL A 69 6.75 5.89 6.63
N LYS A 70 7.31 6.19 5.46
CA LYS A 70 8.14 7.35 5.20
C LYS A 70 7.37 8.35 4.33
N ASP A 71 7.35 9.59 4.78
CA ASP A 71 6.72 10.73 4.09
C ASP A 71 5.25 10.52 3.69
N GLY A 72 4.55 9.59 4.37
CA GLY A 72 3.18 9.19 4.05
C GLY A 72 3.00 8.54 2.68
N ARG A 73 4.07 8.06 2.04
CA ARG A 73 4.02 7.54 0.65
C ARG A 73 4.76 6.22 0.43
N THR A 74 5.75 5.92 1.25
CA THR A 74 6.62 4.76 1.08
C THR A 74 6.58 3.88 2.33
N ILE A 75 6.38 2.59 2.17
CA ILE A 75 6.49 1.62 3.28
C ILE A 75 7.86 0.95 3.18
N GLU A 76 8.62 0.95 4.27
CA GLU A 76 9.87 0.22 4.39
C GLU A 76 9.71 -0.92 5.39
N LEU A 77 10.05 -2.15 5.00
CA LEU A 77 10.05 -3.35 5.84
C LEU A 77 11.47 -3.92 5.94
N GLN A 78 11.90 -4.25 7.15
CA GLN A 78 13.21 -4.88 7.36
C GLN A 78 13.24 -6.29 6.79
N GLY A 79 14.25 -6.64 5.99
CA GLY A 79 14.38 -7.93 5.32
C GLY A 79 13.99 -7.89 3.83
N ASP A 80 14.24 -9.00 3.13
CA ASP A 80 13.71 -9.23 1.78
C ASP A 80 12.42 -10.06 1.90
N HIS A 81 11.29 -9.41 1.64
CA HIS A 81 9.95 -9.98 1.76
C HIS A 81 9.14 -9.81 0.47
N ARG A 82 9.82 -9.59 -0.67
CA ARG A 82 9.19 -9.24 -1.96
C ARG A 82 8.05 -10.16 -2.34
N ASP A 83 8.25 -11.48 -2.27
CA ASP A 83 7.24 -12.46 -2.68
C ASP A 83 6.01 -12.46 -1.77
N THR A 84 6.22 -12.44 -0.45
CA THR A 84 5.12 -12.43 0.53
C THR A 84 4.32 -11.13 0.46
N VAL A 85 5.02 -10.00 0.33
CA VAL A 85 4.42 -8.67 0.22
C VAL A 85 3.64 -8.54 -1.08
N LYS A 86 4.18 -9.00 -2.21
CA LYS A 86 3.48 -9.01 -3.50
C LYS A 86 2.16 -9.78 -3.40
N LYS A 87 2.20 -11.04 -2.95
CA LYS A 87 0.99 -11.86 -2.80
C LYS A 87 -0.05 -11.21 -1.89
N GLN A 88 0.40 -10.58 -0.80
CA GLN A 88 -0.49 -9.90 0.12
C GLN A 88 -1.15 -8.69 -0.53
N LEU A 89 -0.40 -7.85 -1.25
CA LEU A 89 -0.94 -6.70 -1.96
C LEU A 89 -1.89 -7.10 -3.10
N GLU A 90 -1.56 -8.14 -3.86
CA GLU A 90 -2.45 -8.71 -4.88
C GLU A 90 -3.75 -9.24 -4.27
N SER A 91 -3.68 -9.89 -3.10
CA SER A 91 -4.89 -10.35 -2.38
C SER A 91 -5.77 -9.20 -1.87
N MET A 92 -5.20 -8.01 -1.71
CA MET A 92 -5.90 -6.77 -1.36
C MET A 92 -6.44 -6.03 -2.60
N GLY A 93 -6.21 -6.56 -3.81
CA GLY A 93 -6.67 -5.97 -5.07
C GLY A 93 -5.73 -4.90 -5.64
N PHE A 94 -4.49 -4.81 -5.16
CA PHE A 94 -3.47 -3.97 -5.80
C PHE A 94 -2.80 -4.73 -6.95
N ARG A 95 -2.54 -4.04 -8.06
CA ARG A 95 -1.58 -4.50 -9.06
C ARG A 95 -0.16 -4.30 -8.52
N ALA A 96 0.54 -5.37 -8.14
CA ALA A 96 1.87 -5.28 -7.55
C ALA A 96 2.98 -5.82 -8.48
N GLU A 97 4.07 -5.06 -8.63
CA GLU A 97 5.19 -5.37 -9.51
C GLU A 97 6.51 -5.39 -8.72
N LEU A 98 7.32 -6.43 -8.93
CA LEU A 98 8.68 -6.49 -8.37
C LEU A 98 9.63 -5.76 -9.31
N ILE A 99 10.52 -4.94 -8.75
CA ILE A 99 11.55 -4.19 -9.46
C ILE A 99 12.94 -4.57 -8.93
#